data_AF-A0A0Q5D1H7-F1
#
_entry.id   AF-A0A0Q5D1H7-F1
#
_cell.length_a   1.000
_cell.length_b   1.000
_cell.length_c   1.000
_cell.angle_alpha   90.00
_cell.angle_beta   90.00
_cell.angle_gamma   90.00
#
_symmetry.space_group_name_H-M   'P 1'
#
loop_
_entity.id
_entity.type
_entity.pdbx_description
1 polymer ?
#
loop_
_entity_poly.entity_id
_entity_poly.type
_entity_poly.pdbx_seq_one_letter_code
_entity_poly.pdbx_strand_id
1 'polypeptide(L)'
;MRAQRAEVLPISLPPRGLARDQAAAYIGVSSSLFDEMVGDGRMPKPKKANARTIWDRVALDRAFTRLPGGDPDDADDWSVEV
;
A
#
# COMPACT_ATOMS: atom_id res chain seq x y z
N MET A 1 25.08 17.29 -3.98
CA MET A 1 23.76 16.74 -3.60
C MET A 1 23.53 15.44 -4.35
N ARG A 2 23.20 14.34 -3.67
CA ARG A 2 22.68 13.15 -4.37
C ARG A 2 21.22 13.44 -4.70
N ALA A 3 20.88 13.42 -5.99
CA ALA A 3 19.48 13.41 -6.40
C ALA A 3 18.77 12.26 -5.68
N GLN A 4 17.58 12.51 -5.14
CA GLN A 4 16.79 11.43 -4.57
C GLN A 4 16.51 10.42 -5.69
N ARG A 5 16.53 9.12 -5.41
CA ARG A 5 16.33 8.10 -6.47
C ARG A 5 15.00 8.28 -7.23
N ALA A 6 14.02 8.91 -6.60
CA ALA A 6 12.76 9.29 -7.24
C ALA A 6 12.92 10.40 -8.29
N GLU A 7 13.90 11.30 -8.16
CA GLU A 7 14.15 12.43 -9.05
C GLU A 7 14.85 12.02 -10.37
N VAL A 8 15.41 10.81 -10.45
CA VAL A 8 16.03 10.28 -11.68
C VAL A 8 14.98 9.91 -12.73
N LEU A 9 13.76 9.58 -12.28
CA LEU A 9 12.67 9.20 -13.17
C LEU A 9 11.75 10.40 -13.43
N PRO A 10 11.08 10.45 -14.60
CA PRO A 10 10.04 11.45 -14.85
C PRO A 10 8.96 11.38 -13.76
N ILE A 11 8.40 12.54 -13.39
CA ILE A 11 7.33 12.63 -12.38
C ILE A 11 6.07 11.81 -12.74
N SER A 12 5.86 11.54 -14.03
CA SER A 12 4.75 10.72 -14.53
C SER A 12 4.94 9.22 -14.33
N LEU A 13 6.13 8.76 -13.92
CA LEU A 13 6.42 7.35 -13.69
C LEU A 13 6.44 7.04 -12.18
N PRO A 14 5.30 6.65 -11.59
CA PRO A 14 5.25 6.34 -10.17
C PRO A 14 6.21 5.18 -9.85
N PRO A 15 6.99 5.26 -8.75
CA PRO A 15 7.95 4.24 -8.40
C PRO A 15 7.26 2.90 -8.15
N ARG A 16 7.83 1.83 -8.72
CA ARG A 16 7.32 0.47 -8.52
C ARG A 16 7.70 -0.11 -7.16
N GLY A 17 8.90 0.20 -6.70
CA GLY A 17 9.44 -0.26 -5.43
C GLY A 17 9.35 0.83 -4.37
N LEU A 18 8.65 0.55 -3.28
CA LEU A 18 8.44 1.46 -2.16
C LEU A 18 9.26 1.01 -0.94
N ALA A 19 9.84 1.97 -0.23
CA ALA A 19 10.35 1.75 1.12
C ALA A 19 9.19 1.56 2.11
N ARG A 20 9.47 1.07 3.33
CA ARG A 20 8.46 0.85 4.38
C ARG A 20 7.54 2.06 4.58
N ASP A 21 8.11 3.24 4.82
CA ASP A 21 7.31 4.44 5.11
C ASP A 21 6.52 4.91 3.87
N GLN A 22 7.05 4.70 2.67
CA GLN A 22 6.34 4.99 1.42
C GLN A 22 5.18 4.02 1.18
N ALA A 23 5.36 2.73 1.49
CA ALA A 23 4.33 1.72 1.37
C ALA A 23 3.18 1.97 2.35
N ALA A 24 3.51 2.32 3.60
CA ALA A 24 2.52 2.71 4.61
C ALA A 24 1.75 3.97 4.20
N ALA A 25 2.45 5.02 3.75
CA ALA A 25 1.83 6.25 3.27
C ALA A 25 0.96 6.00 2.02
N TYR A 26 1.38 5.12 1.12
CA TYR A 26 0.65 4.78 -0.11
C TYR A 26 -0.73 4.18 0.17
N ILE A 27 -0.87 3.36 1.21
CA ILE A 27 -2.16 2.77 1.62
C ILE A 27 -2.86 3.57 2.74
N GLY A 28 -2.31 4.72 3.13
CA GLY A 28 -2.92 5.65 4.09
C GLY A 28 -2.82 5.25 5.56
N VAL A 29 -1.80 4.48 5.97
CA VAL A 29 -1.63 4.02 7.36
C VAL A 29 -0.29 4.42 7.96
N SER A 30 -0.17 4.33 9.29
CA SER A 30 1.11 4.52 9.97
C SER A 30 2.07 3.36 9.68
N SER A 31 3.37 3.61 9.77
CA SER A 31 4.37 2.58 9.47
C SER A 31 4.35 1.41 10.46
N SER A 32 3.98 1.65 11.72
CA SER A 32 3.78 0.59 12.72
C SER A 32 2.57 -0.29 12.37
N LEU A 33 1.42 0.30 12.03
CA LEU A 33 0.24 -0.45 11.61
C LEU A 33 0.51 -1.24 10.32
N PHE A 34 1.28 -0.68 9.40
CA PHE A 34 1.69 -1.40 8.20
C PHE A 34 2.49 -2.67 8.54
N ASP A 35 3.43 -2.60 9.49
CA ASP A 35 4.19 -3.78 9.92
C ASP A 35 3.29 -4.85 10.54
N GLU A 36 2.31 -4.45 11.35
CA GLU A 36 1.28 -5.36 11.89
C GLU A 36 0.48 -6.02 10.77
N MET A 37 -0.01 -5.24 9.79
CA MET A 37 -0.74 -5.78 8.64
C MET A 37 0.11 -6.76 7.81
N VAL A 38 1.43 -6.53 7.69
CA VAL A 38 2.35 -7.46 7.03
C VAL A 38 2.56 -8.72 7.88
N GLY A 39 2.65 -8.58 9.20
CA GLY A 39 2.76 -9.69 10.16
C GLY A 39 1.53 -10.60 10.13
N ASP A 40 0.34 -10.01 10.10
CA ASP A 40 -0.95 -10.70 10.06
C ASP A 40 -1.29 -11.28 8.68
N GLY A 41 -0.51 -10.95 7.64
CA GLY A 41 -0.73 -11.42 6.27
C GLY A 41 -1.78 -10.63 5.47
N ARG A 42 -2.29 -9.52 6.02
CA ARG A 42 -3.18 -8.59 5.31
C ARG A 42 -2.45 -7.84 4.19
N MET A 43 -1.16 -7.56 4.38
CA MET A 43 -0.27 -6.92 3.41
C MET A 43 0.84 -7.86 2.94
N PRO A 44 1.39 -7.67 1.72
CA PRO A 44 2.43 -8.54 1.19
C PRO A 44 3.74 -8.39 1.96
N LYS A 45 4.45 -9.51 2.11
CA LYS A 45 5.82 -9.51 2.64
C LYS A 45 6.77 -8.77 1.68
N PRO A 46 7.78 -8.06 2.19
CA PRO A 46 8.70 -7.32 1.34
C PRO A 46 9.59 -8.24 0.50
N LYS A 47 10.04 -7.70 -0.64
CA LYS A 47 11.16 -8.26 -1.40
C LYS A 47 12.48 -7.81 -0.76
N LYS A 48 13.42 -8.74 -0.59
CA LYS A 48 14.78 -8.45 -0.13
C LYS A 48 15.71 -8.31 -1.34
N ALA A 49 16.18 -7.10 -1.60
CA ALA A 49 17.20 -6.80 -2.61
C ALA A 49 18.51 -6.47 -1.88
N ASN A 50 19.30 -7.50 -1.58
CA ASN A 50 20.47 -7.41 -0.68
C ASN A 50 20.05 -6.85 0.69
N ALA A 51 20.64 -5.73 1.11
CA ALA A 51 20.34 -5.08 2.39
C ALA A 51 19.04 -4.24 2.38
N ARG A 52 18.36 -4.09 1.24
CA ARG A 52 17.16 -3.25 1.14
C ARG A 52 15.89 -4.08 1.12
N THR A 53 14.94 -3.62 1.90
CA THR A 53 13.57 -4.11 1.95
C THR A 53 12.71 -3.22 1.05
N ILE A 54 12.05 -3.83 0.05
CA ILE A 54 11.28 -3.11 -0.97
C ILE A 54 9.91 -3.77 -1.11
N TRP A 55 8.84 -2.96 -1.06
CA TRP A 55 7.49 -3.40 -1.38
C TRP A 55 7.13 -3.07 -2.81
N ASP A 56 6.47 -4.00 -3.47
CA ASP A 56 5.98 -3.83 -4.82
C ASP A 56 4.61 -3.15 -4.79
N ARG A 57 4.48 -1.98 -5.45
CA ARG A 57 3.25 -1.18 -5.46
C ARG A 57 2.02 -1.97 -5.91
N VAL A 58 2.13 -2.81 -6.94
CA VAL A 58 0.96 -3.58 -7.42
C VAL A 58 0.66 -4.77 -6.53
N ALA A 59 1.65 -5.33 -5.83
CA ALA A 59 1.36 -6.30 -4.78
C ALA A 59 0.57 -5.65 -3.63
N LEU A 60 0.90 -4.40 -3.28
CA LEU A 60 0.13 -3.62 -2.31
C LEU A 60 -1.29 -3.35 -2.84
N ASP A 61 -1.44 -2.86 -4.08
CA ASP A 61 -2.77 -2.61 -4.69
C ASP A 61 -3.65 -3.87 -4.61
N ARG A 62 -3.12 -5.02 -5.05
CA ARG A 62 -3.85 -6.29 -5.03
C ARG A 62 -4.21 -6.73 -3.62
N ALA A 63 -3.34 -6.50 -2.63
CA ALA A 63 -3.62 -6.88 -1.24
C ALA A 63 -4.65 -5.95 -0.61
N PHE A 64 -4.57 -4.65 -0.92
CA PHE A 64 -5.52 -3.65 -0.47
C PHE A 64 -6.93 -3.94 -0.98
N THR A 65 -7.07 -4.28 -2.27
CA THR A 65 -8.37 -4.71 -2.85
C THR A 65 -8.98 -5.94 -2.17
N ARG A 66 -8.17 -6.78 -1.49
CA ARG A 66 -8.67 -7.97 -0.77
C ARG A 66 -8.95 -7.71 0.71
N LEU A 67 -8.69 -6.51 1.22
CA LEU A 67 -9.04 -6.18 2.60
C LEU A 67 -10.58 -6.22 2.73
N PRO A 68 -11.10 -6.72 3.85
CA PRO A 68 -12.53 -6.72 4.08
C PRO A 68 -13.06 -5.29 4.23
N GLY A 69 -14.29 -5.06 3.76
CA GLY A 69 -14.99 -3.78 3.83
C GLY A 69 -14.66 -2.85 2.67
N GLY A 70 -15.63 -2.01 2.31
CA GLY A 70 -15.50 -1.04 1.21
C GLY A 70 -16.08 -1.52 -0.13
N ASP A 71 -16.76 -2.67 -0.16
CA ASP A 71 -17.67 -2.99 -1.27
C ASP A 71 -18.95 -2.14 -1.14
N PRO A 72 -19.50 -1.64 -2.26
CA PRO A 72 -20.76 -0.90 -2.24
C PRO A 72 -21.96 -1.76 -1.78
N ASP A 73 -21.83 -3.09 -1.80
CA ASP A 73 -22.85 -4.01 -1.29
C ASP A 73 -22.84 -4.13 0.25
N ASP A 74 -21.81 -3.63 0.95
CA ASP A 74 -21.84 -3.47 2.42
C ASP A 74 -22.66 -2.23 2.86
N ALA A 75 -23.15 -1.42 1.90
CA ALA A 75 -24.12 -0.35 2.15
C ALA A 75 -25.54 -0.93 2.18
N ASP A 76 -25.80 -1.82 3.14
CA ASP A 76 -27.15 -2.28 3.46
C ASP A 76 -27.97 -1.07 3.96
N ASP A 77 -29.05 -0.82 3.22
CA ASP A 77 -30.32 -0.24 3.67
C ASP A 77 -30.33 1.20 4.24
N TRP A 78 -30.50 2.18 3.35
CA TRP A 78 -31.26 3.39 3.69
C TRP A 78 -32.55 3.45 2.87
N SER A 79 -33.39 2.41 2.96
CA SER A 79 -34.77 2.48 2.48
C SER A 79 -35.54 3.49 3.33
N VAL A 80 -35.62 4.73 2.83
CA VAL A 80 -36.60 5.70 3.32
C VAL A 80 -37.98 5.24 2.88
N GLU A 81 -38.70 4.56 3.76
CA GLU A 81 -40.15 4.38 3.58
C GLU A 81 -40.81 5.75 3.66
N VAL A 82 -41.53 6.13 2.59
CA VAL A 82 -42.37 7.33 2.47
C VAL A 82 -43.83 6.93 2.60
#